data_AF-A0A3P7LUB0-F1
#
_entry.id   AF-A0A3P7LUB0-F1
#
_cell.length_a   1.000
_cell.length_b   1.000
_cell.length_c   1.000
_cell.angle_alpha   90.00
_cell.angle_beta   90.00
_cell.angle_gamma   90.00
#
_symmetry.space_group_name_H-M   'P 1'
#
loop_
_entity.id
_entity.type
_entity.pdbx_description
1 polymer ?
#
loop_
_entity_poly.entity_id
_entity_poly.type
_entity_poly.pdbx_seq_one_letter_code
_entity_poly.pdbx_strand_id
1 'polypeptide(L)'
;MRLDLEQVPPHLRQEFKIMRDLDHKVQELLNETQVKTNLLIQQSNQLSPEERSRRIREIQELFIKGREISNDKVSRAENVYELVDKQIRRLDADMFEFKKALAEKELKKLKKSQKKSDTTGSSK
;
A
#
# COMPACT_ATOMS: atom_id res chain seq x y z
N MET A 1 1.86 17.28 2.60
CA MET A 1 0.85 17.06 3.66
C MET A 1 1.45 16.05 4.65
N ARG A 2 1.74 16.44 5.89
CA ARG A 2 2.27 15.53 6.93
C ARG A 2 1.10 14.65 7.39
N LEU A 3 1.07 13.39 6.96
CA LEU A 3 0.16 12.39 7.55
C LEU A 3 0.71 12.04 8.92
N ASP A 4 -0.07 12.34 9.95
CA ASP A 4 0.26 11.93 11.31
C ASP A 4 0.08 10.40 11.45
N LEU A 5 0.83 9.77 12.34
CA LEU A 5 0.85 8.31 12.52
C LEU A 5 -0.56 7.71 12.70
N GLU A 6 -1.47 8.48 13.32
CA GLU A 6 -2.85 8.09 13.57
C GLU A 6 -3.74 8.04 12.31
N GLN A 7 -3.39 8.79 11.26
CA GLN A 7 -4.17 8.84 10.02
C GLN A 7 -3.81 7.72 9.03
N VAL A 8 -2.68 7.04 9.25
CA VAL A 8 -2.20 5.98 8.36
C VAL A 8 -3.12 4.76 8.38
N PRO A 9 -3.57 4.22 9.53
CA PRO A 9 -4.49 3.08 9.53
C PRO A 9 -5.84 3.36 8.84
N PRO A 10 -6.51 4.51 9.06
CA PRO A 10 -7.67 4.91 8.26
C PRO A 10 -7.38 4.99 6.76
N HIS A 11 -6.27 5.61 6.37
CA HIS A 11 -5.90 5.79 4.96
C HIS A 11 -5.61 4.44 4.27
N LEU A 12 -4.88 3.54 4.94
CA LEU A 12 -4.63 2.18 4.45
C LEU A 12 -5.93 1.40 4.25
N ARG A 13 -6.86 1.46 5.22
CA ARG A 13 -8.18 0.81 5.08
C ARG A 13 -8.94 1.34 3.87
N GLN A 14 -8.88 2.64 3.62
CA GLN A 14 -9.51 3.26 2.46
C GLN A 14 -8.87 2.79 1.16
N GLU A 15 -7.53 2.81 1.06
CA GLU A 15 -6.82 2.36 -0.15
C GLU A 15 -7.08 0.87 -0.42
N PHE A 16 -7.09 0.00 0.61
CA PHE A 16 -7.43 -1.41 0.43
C PHE A 16 -8.88 -1.63 0.01
N LYS A 17 -9.82 -0.78 0.47
CA LYS A 17 -11.21 -0.83 0.01
C LYS A 17 -11.28 -0.49 -1.48
N ILE A 18 -10.65 0.61 -1.90
CA ILE A 18 -10.59 1.03 -3.31
C ILE A 18 -9.97 -0.08 -4.16
N MET A 19 -8.86 -0.66 -3.72
CA MET A 19 -8.19 -1.75 -4.44
C MET A 19 -9.08 -2.98 -4.62
N ARG A 20 -9.89 -3.32 -3.62
CA ARG A 20 -10.88 -4.41 -3.70
C ARG A 20 -12.00 -4.09 -4.68
N ASP A 21 -12.48 -2.84 -4.69
CA ASP A 21 -13.51 -2.39 -5.62
C ASP A 21 -12.99 -2.41 -7.07
N LEU A 22 -11.72 -2.04 -7.28
CA LEU A 22 -11.03 -2.16 -8.58
C LEU A 22 -10.90 -3.64 -8.98
N ASP A 23 -10.53 -4.52 -8.05
CA ASP A 23 -10.44 -5.95 -8.31
C ASP A 23 -11.76 -6.57 -8.74
N HIS A 24 -12.85 -6.22 -8.07
CA HIS A 24 -14.17 -6.65 -8.48
C HIS A 24 -14.51 -6.21 -9.90
N LYS A 25 -14.25 -4.94 -10.25
CA LYS A 25 -14.48 -4.43 -11.60
C LYS A 25 -13.64 -5.13 -12.66
N VAL A 26 -12.37 -5.43 -12.37
CA VAL A 26 -11.51 -6.19 -13.29
C VAL A 26 -12.07 -7.59 -13.52
N GLN A 27 -12.50 -8.28 -12.45
CA GLN A 27 -13.12 -9.60 -12.53
C GLN A 27 -14.40 -9.59 -13.38
N GLU A 28 -15.26 -8.57 -13.20
CA GLU A 28 -16.48 -8.40 -14.01
C GLU A 28 -16.15 -8.23 -15.49
N LEU A 29 -15.18 -7.36 -15.83
CA LEU A 29 -14.77 -7.14 -17.22
C LEU A 29 -14.14 -8.38 -17.84
N LEU A 30 -13.34 -9.14 -17.09
CA LEU A 30 -12.76 -10.40 -17.55
C LEU A 30 -13.86 -11.43 -17.84
N ASN A 31 -14.87 -11.54 -16.98
CA ASN A 31 -16.00 -12.43 -17.20
C ASN A 31 -16.82 -12.02 -18.43
N GLU A 32 -17.12 -10.74 -18.59
CA GLU A 32 -17.82 -10.22 -19.77
C GLU A 32 -17.04 -10.50 -21.06
N THR A 33 -15.73 -10.25 -21.01
CA THR A 33 -14.80 -10.51 -22.12
C THR A 33 -14.78 -11.99 -22.49
N GLN A 34 -14.75 -12.89 -21.50
CA GLN A 34 -14.77 -14.33 -21.71
C GLN A 34 -16.09 -14.78 -22.35
N VAL A 35 -17.23 -14.27 -21.86
CA VAL A 35 -18.55 -14.59 -22.41
C VAL A 35 -18.65 -14.15 -23.88
N LYS A 36 -18.27 -12.91 -24.20
CA LYS A 36 -18.28 -12.39 -25.57
C LYS A 36 -17.33 -13.15 -26.49
N THR A 37 -16.15 -13.52 -25.98
CA THR A 37 -15.17 -14.32 -26.73
C THR A 37 -15.71 -15.72 -27.05
N ASN A 38 -16.32 -16.38 -26.07
CA ASN A 38 -16.93 -17.71 -26.26
C ASN A 38 -18.06 -17.66 -27.30
N LEU A 39 -18.94 -16.64 -27.21
CA LEU A 39 -20.02 -16.42 -28.18
C LEU A 39 -19.47 -16.19 -29.60
N LEU A 40 -18.40 -15.40 -29.74
CA LEU A 40 -17.74 -15.16 -31.02
C LEU A 40 -17.20 -16.46 -31.62
N ILE A 41 -16.54 -17.30 -30.81
CA ILE A 41 -15.99 -18.59 -31.26
C ILE A 41 -17.11 -19.52 -31.71
N GLN A 42 -18.18 -19.67 -30.91
CA GLN A 42 -19.33 -20.53 -31.21
C GLN A 42 -20.10 -20.10 -32.46
N GLN A 43 -20.28 -18.78 -32.66
CA GLN A 43 -21.07 -18.24 -33.77
C GLN A 43 -20.20 -17.84 -34.97
N SER A 44 -18.87 -18.00 -34.90
CA SER A 44 -17.92 -17.48 -35.89
C SER A 44 -18.30 -17.80 -37.34
N ASN A 45 -18.74 -19.03 -37.61
CA ASN A 45 -19.12 -19.51 -38.94
C ASN A 45 -20.46 -18.95 -39.46
N GLN A 46 -21.29 -18.39 -38.58
CA GLN A 46 -22.60 -17.83 -38.89
C GLN A 46 -22.57 -16.30 -39.03
N LEU A 47 -21.47 -15.66 -38.63
CA LEU A 47 -21.32 -14.21 -38.66
C LEU A 47 -20.70 -13.75 -39.99
N SER A 48 -21.17 -12.61 -40.50
CA SER A 48 -20.50 -11.92 -41.60
C SER A 48 -19.11 -11.43 -41.19
N PRO A 49 -18.19 -11.20 -42.14
CA PRO A 49 -16.88 -10.62 -41.86
C PRO A 49 -16.96 -9.28 -41.10
N GLU A 50 -17.94 -8.44 -41.43
CA GLU A 50 -18.16 -7.13 -40.80
C GLU A 50 -18.58 -7.29 -39.33
N GLU A 51 -19.55 -8.16 -39.07
CA GLU A 51 -20.06 -8.40 -37.71
C GLU A 51 -19.00 -9.09 -36.85
N ARG A 52 -18.24 -10.03 -37.42
CA ARG A 52 -17.09 -10.64 -36.74
C ARG A 52 -16.05 -9.59 -36.34
N SER A 53 -15.69 -8.70 -37.27
CA SER A 53 -14.74 -7.61 -37.01
C SER A 53 -15.25 -6.64 -35.94
N ARG A 54 -16.55 -6.32 -35.97
CA ARG A 54 -17.17 -5.49 -34.93
C ARG A 54 -17.08 -6.15 -33.55
N ARG A 55 -17.43 -7.42 -33.41
CA ARG A 55 -17.36 -8.13 -32.12
C ARG A 55 -15.93 -8.25 -31.60
N ILE A 56 -14.95 -8.46 -32.48
CA ILE A 56 -13.53 -8.44 -32.10
C ILE A 56 -13.15 -7.08 -31.52
N ARG A 57 -13.57 -5.97 -32.14
CA ARG A 57 -13.33 -4.62 -31.61
C ARG A 57 -13.97 -4.41 -30.24
N GLU A 58 -15.22 -4.83 -30.04
CA GLU A 58 -15.89 -4.75 -28.74
C GLU A 58 -15.12 -5.53 -27.65
N ILE A 59 -14.62 -6.73 -27.97
CA ILE A 59 -13.80 -7.53 -27.05
C ILE A 59 -12.47 -6.82 -26.74
N GLN A 60 -11.82 -6.23 -27.74
CA GLN A 60 -10.57 -5.49 -27.56
C GLN A 60 -10.76 -4.26 -26.65
N GLU A 61 -11.85 -3.51 -26.82
CA GLU A 61 -12.17 -2.37 -25.97
C GLU A 61 -12.37 -2.78 -24.50
N LEU A 62 -13.06 -3.90 -24.26
CA LEU A 62 -13.22 -4.44 -22.90
C LEU A 62 -11.87 -4.86 -22.29
N PHE A 63 -10.99 -5.49 -23.06
CA PHE A 63 -9.64 -5.82 -22.61
C PHE A 63 -8.81 -4.57 -22.27
N ILE A 64 -8.86 -3.54 -23.12
CA ILE A 64 -8.14 -2.28 -22.87
C ILE A 64 -8.63 -1.65 -21.57
N LYS A 65 -9.96 -1.57 -21.38
CA LYS A 65 -10.56 -1.05 -20.16
C LYS A 65 -10.17 -1.86 -18.92
N GLY A 66 -10.18 -3.19 -19.01
CA GLY A 66 -9.74 -4.06 -17.92
C GLY A 66 -8.27 -3.86 -17.56
N ARG A 67 -7.41 -3.63 -18.56
CA ARG A 67 -5.99 -3.31 -18.37
C ARG A 67 -5.77 -1.96 -17.70
N GLU A 68 -6.52 -0.93 -18.10
CA GLU A 68 -6.45 0.40 -17.48
C GLU A 68 -6.78 0.34 -15.99
N ILE A 69 -7.89 -0.31 -15.63
CA ILE A 69 -8.28 -0.49 -14.21
C ILE A 69 -7.23 -1.33 -13.45
N SER A 70 -6.62 -2.32 -14.12
CA SER A 70 -5.53 -3.10 -13.52
C SER A 70 -4.29 -2.24 -13.26
N ASN A 71 -3.96 -1.29 -14.14
CA ASN A 71 -2.86 -0.35 -13.91
C ASN A 71 -3.16 0.59 -12.74
N ASP A 72 -4.40 1.07 -12.61
CA ASP A 72 -4.82 1.88 -11.46
C ASP A 72 -4.64 1.10 -10.15
N LYS A 73 -4.96 -0.20 -10.15
CA LYS A 73 -4.73 -1.08 -8.99
C LYS A 73 -3.25 -1.15 -8.61
N VAL A 74 -2.36 -1.28 -9.59
CA VAL A 74 -0.90 -1.29 -9.36
C VAL A 74 -0.45 0.03 -8.73
N SER A 75 -0.88 1.16 -9.28
CA SER A 75 -0.54 2.49 -8.74
C SER A 75 -1.02 2.67 -7.29
N ARG A 76 -2.21 2.14 -6.96
CA ARG A 76 -2.72 2.14 -5.58
C ARG A 76 -1.84 1.32 -4.65
N ALA A 77 -1.40 0.14 -5.09
CA ALA A 77 -0.51 -0.72 -4.32
C ALA A 77 0.86 -0.06 -4.08
N GLU A 78 1.41 0.63 -5.08
CA GLU A 78 2.66 1.39 -4.95
C GLU A 78 2.54 2.51 -3.90
N ASN A 79 1.45 3.28 -3.93
CA ASN A 79 1.19 4.33 -2.94
C ASN A 79 1.04 3.77 -1.52
N VAL A 80 0.31 2.66 -1.36
CA VAL A 80 0.19 1.96 -0.07
C VAL A 80 1.56 1.51 0.44
N TYR A 81 2.39 0.95 -0.43
CA TYR A 81 3.74 0.52 -0.07
C TYR A 81 4.60 1.70 0.40
N GLU A 82 4.58 2.80 -0.34
CA GLU A 82 5.31 4.02 0.02
C GLU A 82 4.84 4.60 1.37
N LEU A 83 3.52 4.59 1.63
CA LEU A 83 2.95 5.05 2.89
C LEU A 83 3.44 4.20 4.07
N VAL A 84 3.46 2.87 3.91
CA VAL A 84 3.95 1.94 4.92
C VAL A 84 5.45 2.10 5.15
N ASP A 85 6.25 2.18 4.09
CA ASP A 85 7.71 2.39 4.19
C ASP A 85 8.05 3.67 4.97
N LYS A 86 7.33 4.77 4.69
CA LYS A 86 7.48 6.03 5.43
C LYS A 86 7.19 5.86 6.93
N GLN A 87 6.20 5.06 7.31
CA GLN A 87 5.92 4.82 8.72
C GLN A 87 6.96 3.95 9.40
N ILE A 88 7.47 2.92 8.72
CA ILE A 88 8.56 2.08 9.24
C ILE A 88 9.77 2.96 9.57
N ARG A 89 10.21 3.79 8.61
CA ARG A 89 11.36 4.70 8.83
C ARG A 89 11.14 5.68 9.98
N ARG A 90 9.91 6.20 10.13
CA ARG A 90 9.57 7.12 11.24
C ARG A 90 9.64 6.40 12.58
N LEU A 91 9.04 5.22 12.69
CA LEU A 91 9.07 4.41 13.91
C LEU A 91 10.50 4.00 14.28
N ASP A 92 11.33 3.66 13.28
CA ASP A 92 12.74 3.34 13.50
C ASP A 92 13.53 4.54 14.04
N ALA A 93 13.29 5.75 13.51
CA ALA A 93 13.89 6.98 14.00
C ALA A 93 13.44 7.32 15.43
N ASP A 94 12.14 7.23 15.70
CA ASP A 94 11.56 7.46 17.03
C ASP A 94 12.12 6.45 18.05
N MET A 95 12.29 5.19 17.66
CA MET A 95 12.91 4.15 18.48
C MET A 95 14.39 4.46 18.76
N PHE A 96 15.15 4.95 17.77
CA PHE A 96 16.55 5.32 17.96
C PHE A 96 16.69 6.47 18.96
N GLU A 97 15.92 7.55 18.79
CA GLU A 97 15.93 8.69 19.71
C GLU A 97 15.49 8.29 21.12
N PHE A 98 14.49 7.41 21.23
CA PHE A 98 14.06 6.87 22.53
C PHE A 98 15.17 6.10 23.23
N LYS A 99 15.88 5.21 22.51
CA LYS A 99 17.02 4.45 23.06
C LYS A 99 18.16 5.37 23.51
N LYS A 100 18.48 6.40 22.71
CA LYS A 100 19.48 7.41 23.05
C LYS A 100 19.12 8.16 24.33
N ALA A 101 17.88 8.66 24.42
CA ALA A 101 17.39 9.37 25.60
C ALA A 101 17.42 8.49 26.86
N LEU A 102 17.14 7.18 26.73
CA LEU A 102 17.24 6.22 27.83
C LEU A 102 18.68 6.06 28.31
N ALA A 103 19.63 5.85 27.38
CA ALA A 103 21.05 5.72 27.69
C ALA A 103 21.62 6.98 28.37
N GLU A 104 21.23 8.17 27.90
CA GLU A 104 21.62 9.44 28.52
C GLU A 104 21.08 9.60 29.94
N LYS A 105 19.84 9.15 30.20
CA LYS A 105 19.24 9.16 31.54
C LYS A 105 19.99 8.23 32.49
N GLU A 106 20.35 7.03 32.06
CA GLU A 106 21.13 6.08 32.86
C GLU A 106 22.53 6.61 33.16
N LEU A 107 23.23 7.20 32.17
CA LEU A 107 24.53 7.84 32.39
C LEU A 107 24.44 8.99 33.41
N LYS A 108 23.37 9.79 33.35
CA LYS A 108 23.12 10.87 34.34
C LYS A 108 22.87 10.32 35.75
N LYS A 109 22.19 9.17 35.90
CA LYS A 109 22.00 8.51 37.21
C LYS A 109 23.31 7.99 37.80
N LEU A 110 24.16 7.35 36.98
CA LEU A 110 25.49 6.89 37.38
C LEU A 110 26.37 8.04 37.86
N LYS A 111 26.42 9.14 37.10
CA LYS A 111 27.19 10.35 37.48
C LYS A 111 26.67 10.99 38.78
N LYS A 112 25.36 10.97 39.05
CA LYS A 112 24.79 11.46 40.32
C LYS A 112 25.14 10.57 41.52
N SER A 113 25.31 9.27 41.31
CA SER A 113 25.65 8.31 42.37
C SER A 113 27.12 8.42 42.78
N GLN A 114 28.03 8.64 41.81
CA GLN A 114 29.45 8.91 42.09
C GLN A 114 29.67 10.27 42.80
N LYS A 115 28.90 11.31 42.45
CA LYS A 115 29.03 12.62 43.12
C LYS A 115 28.58 12.62 44.60
N LYS A 116 27.72 11.66 44.98
CA LYS A 116 27.28 11.46 46.38
C LYS A 116 28.29 10.69 47.23
N SER A 117 29.06 9.77 46.66
CA SER A 117 30.10 9.04 47.41
C SER A 117 31.30 9.94 47.76
N ASP A 118 31.64 10.90 46.91
CA ASP A 118 32.78 11.79 47.14
C ASP A 118 32.51 12.89 48.17
N THR A 119 31.24 13.22 48.44
CA THR A 119 30.87 14.29 49.40
C THR A 119 30.70 13.80 50.84
N THR A 120 30.53 12.50 51.07
CA THR A 120 30.47 11.90 52.43
C THR A 120 31.81 11.40 52.97
N GLY A 121 32.87 11.42 52.16
CA GLY A 121 34.22 10.96 52.57
C GLY A 121 35.14 12.01 53.19
N SER A 122 34.75 13.30 53.16
CA SER A 122 35.58 14.41 53.67
C SER A 122 34.97 15.01 54.93
N SER A 123 34.90 14.21 55.99
CA SER A 123 34.66 14.66 57.37
C SER A 123 35.24 13.63 58.32
N LYS A 124 36.55 13.67 58.50
CA LYS A 124 37.25 13.20 59.71
C LYS A 124 38.57 13.91 59.84
#